data_AF-A0A378CK37-F1
#
_entry.id   AF-A0A378CK37-F1
#
_cell.length_a   1.000
_cell.length_b   1.000
_cell.length_c   1.000
_cell.angle_alpha   90.00
_cell.angle_beta   90.00
_cell.angle_gamma   90.00
#
_symmetry.space_group_name_H-M   'P 1'
#
loop_
_entity.id
_entity.type
_entity.pdbx_description
1 polymer ?
#
loop_
_entity_poly.entity_id
_entity_poly.type
_entity_poly.pdbx_seq_one_letter_code
_entity_poly.pdbx_strand_id
1 'polypeptide(L)' 'MNKILLVDDDRELTSLLKELLDMEGFNVLVAHDGEQALALLDDSVDLLLLDVMMPKKTVSIR' A
#
# COMPACT_ATOMS: atom_id res chain seq x y z
N MET A 1 12.43 11.16 -2.54
CA MET A 1 10.96 11.07 -2.44
C MET A 1 10.68 9.83 -1.64
N ASN A 2 9.94 9.95 -0.55
CA ASN A 2 9.65 8.82 0.30
C ASN A 2 8.62 7.92 -0.38
N LYS A 3 8.85 6.62 -0.39
CA LYS A 3 8.02 5.63 -1.08
C LYS A 3 7.09 4.95 -0.09
N ILE A 4 5.79 5.02 -0.36
CA ILE A 4 4.75 4.45 0.51
C ILE A 4 4.10 3.29 -0.24
N LEU A 5 3.95 2.14 0.43
CA LEU A 5 3.15 1.04 -0.06
C LEU A 5 1.82 1.04 0.68
N LEU A 6 0.72 1.29 -0.03
CA LEU A 6 -0.65 1.23 0.47
C LEU A 6 -1.27 -0.11 0.10
N VAL A 7 -1.83 -0.81 1.09
CA VAL A 7 -2.41 -2.15 0.93
C VAL A 7 -3.82 -2.16 1.49
N ASP A 8 -4.81 -2.19 0.60
CA ASP A 8 -6.23 -2.16 0.94
C ASP A 8 -7.05 -2.69 -0.27
N ASP A 9 -8.05 -3.54 -0.03
CA ASP A 9 -8.87 -4.14 -1.08
C ASP A 9 -9.95 -3.18 -1.63
N ASP A 10 -10.21 -2.06 -0.96
CA ASP A 10 -11.04 -0.97 -1.45
C ASP A 10 -10.30 -0.11 -2.48
N ARG A 11 -10.71 -0.26 -3.75
CA ARG A 11 -10.13 0.45 -4.89
C ARG A 11 -10.46 1.95 -4.91
N GLU A 12 -11.60 2.36 -4.38
CA GLU A 12 -11.99 3.76 -4.35
C GLU A 12 -11.17 4.50 -3.30
N LEU A 13 -11.04 3.91 -2.09
CA LEU A 13 -10.23 4.47 -1.02
C LEU A 13 -8.76 4.57 -1.41
N THR A 14 -8.19 3.50 -1.98
CA THR A 14 -6.79 3.49 -2.42
C THR A 14 -6.50 4.51 -3.51
N SER A 15 -7.41 4.73 -4.46
CA SER A 15 -7.25 5.77 -5.49
C SER A 15 -7.21 7.17 -4.88
N LEU A 16 -8.15 7.47 -3.97
CA LEU A 16 -8.22 8.76 -3.30
C LEU A 16 -6.98 9.03 -2.44
N LEU A 17 -6.55 8.04 -1.64
CA LEU A 17 -5.35 8.17 -0.81
C LEU A 17 -4.09 8.31 -1.65
N LYS A 18 -3.98 7.59 -2.77
CA LYS A 18 -2.86 7.73 -3.70
C LYS A 18 -2.78 9.15 -4.26
N GLU A 19 -3.88 9.70 -4.74
CA GLU A 19 -3.91 11.08 -5.27
C GLU A 19 -3.46 12.10 -4.23
N LEU A 20 -3.99 12.01 -3.00
CA LEU A 20 -3.63 12.91 -1.91
C LEU A 20 -2.14 12.83 -1.55
N LEU A 21 -1.60 11.62 -1.42
CA LEU A 21 -0.20 11.42 -1.04
C LEU A 21 0.76 11.77 -2.19
N ASP A 22 0.39 11.50 -3.44
CA ASP A 22 1.17 11.92 -4.61
C ASP A 22 1.22 13.46 -4.69
N MET A 23 0.13 14.17 -4.36
CA MET A 23 0.11 15.63 -4.26
C MET A 23 1.05 16.20 -3.19
N GLU A 24 1.22 15.49 -2.08
CA GLU A 24 2.18 15.83 -1.02
C GLU A 24 3.64 15.47 -1.38
N GLY A 25 3.87 14.91 -2.57
CA GLY A 25 5.20 14.58 -3.10
C GLY A 25 5.73 13.21 -2.69
N PHE A 26 4.87 12.33 -2.18
CA PHE A 26 5.21 10.92 -1.96
C PHE A 26 5.16 10.13 -3.26
N ASN A 27 5.87 8.99 -3.30
CA ASN A 27 5.72 8.01 -4.37
C ASN A 27 4.90 6.84 -3.84
N VAL A 28 3.62 6.77 -4.22
CA VAL A 28 2.71 5.75 -3.69
C VAL A 28 2.59 4.56 -4.62
N LEU A 29 2.92 3.38 -4.08
CA LEU A 29 2.58 2.08 -4.63
C LEU A 29 1.27 1.58 -3.99
N VAL A 30 0.43 0.91 -4.77
CA VAL A 30 -0.85 0.37 -4.29
C VAL A 30 -0.89 -1.14 -4.54
N ALA A 31 -1.29 -1.89 -3.52
CA ALA A 31 -1.63 -3.30 -3.60
C ALA A 31 -3.06 -3.50 -3.08
N HIS A 32 -3.78 -4.47 -3.65
CA HIS A 32 -5.16 -4.78 -3.23
C HIS A 32 -5.31 -6.13 -2.53
N ASP A 33 -4.19 -6.80 -2.29
CA ASP A 33 -4.10 -8.04 -1.55
C ASP A 33 -2.67 -8.25 -1.05
N GLY A 34 -2.50 -9.24 -0.17
CA GLY A 34 -1.19 -9.53 0.41
C GLY A 34 -0.15 -10.07 -0.58
N GLU A 35 -0.56 -10.72 -1.69
CA GLU A 35 0.40 -11.24 -2.67
C GLU A 35 0.99 -10.11 -3.51
N GLN A 36 0.15 -9.17 -3.96
CA GLN A 36 0.59 -7.94 -4.60
C GLN A 36 1.46 -7.12 -3.66
N ALA A 37 1.09 -7.00 -2.37
CA ALA A 37 1.87 -6.28 -1.39
C ALA A 37 3.27 -6.87 -1.25
N LEU A 38 3.39 -8.20 -1.12
CA LEU A 38 4.68 -8.89 -1.02
C LEU A 38 5.52 -8.76 -2.30
N ALA A 39 4.90 -8.68 -3.48
CA ALA A 39 5.61 -8.47 -4.73
C ALA A 39 6.14 -7.03 -4.90
N LEU A 40 5.49 -6.05 -4.27
CA LEU A 40 5.85 -4.64 -4.31
C LEU A 40 6.74 -4.19 -3.14
N LEU A 41 6.80 -4.98 -2.07
CA LEU A 41 7.59 -4.69 -0.89
C LEU A 41 9.07 -4.98 -1.14
N ASP A 42 9.90 -3.95 -1.02
CA ASP A 42 11.35 -4.01 -1.12
C ASP A 42 11.99 -3.00 -0.13
N ASP A 43 13.32 -3.02 -0.01
CA ASP A 43 14.07 -2.13 0.89
C ASP A 43 13.95 -0.64 0.53
N SER A 44 13.34 -0.29 -0.60
CA SER A 44 13.10 1.10 -1.00
C SER A 44 11.77 1.65 -0.49
N VAL A 45 10.92 0.82 0.12
CA VAL A 45 9.66 1.25 0.75
C VAL A 45 9.96 1.80 2.14
N ASP A 46 9.68 3.09 2.35
CA ASP A 46 9.92 3.77 3.64
C ASP A 46 8.77 3.55 4.63
N LEU A 47 7.56 3.28 4.12
CA LEU A 47 6.35 3.11 4.93
C LEU A 47 5.36 2.15 4.27
N LEU A 48 4.82 1.22 5.06
CA LEU A 48 3.72 0.33 4.68
C LEU A 48 2.44 0.73 5.42
N LEU A 49 1.40 1.09 4.67
CA LEU A 49 0.04 1.33 5.18
C LEU A 49 -0.81 0.11 4.84
N LEU A 50 -1.19 -0.66 5.85
CA LEU A 50 -1.93 -1.92 5.70
C LEU A 50 -3.31 -1.80 6.33
N ASP A 51 -4.36 -2.13 5.57
CA ASP A 51 -5.68 -2.31 6.13
C ASP A 51 -5.77 -3.60 6.95
N VAL A 52 -6.32 -3.46 8.16
CA VAL A 52 -6.52 -4.55 9.13
C VAL A 52 -7.81 -5.33 8.86
N MET A 53 -8.74 -4.78 8.08
CA MET A 53 -10.07 -5.33 7.81
C MET A 53 -10.16 -6.10 6.48
N MET A 54 -9.04 -6.51 5.88
CA MET A 54 -9.05 -7.27 4.62
C MET A 54 -9.53 -8.73 4.81
N PRO A 55 -10.56 -9.18 4.06
CA PRO A 55 -11.10 -10.55 4.14
C PRO A 55 -10.20 -11.62 3.51
N LYS A 56 -9.19 -11.23 2.71
CA LYS A 56 -8.29 -12.15 2.00
C LYS A 56 -6.82 -11.89 2.37
N LYS A 57 -6.28 -12.80 3.20
CA LYS A 57 -4.86 -12.96 3.58
C LYS A 57 -4.22 -11.73 4.24
N THR A 58 -4.07 -11.81 5.56
CA THR A 58 -3.16 -10.97 6.34
C THR A 58 -1.73 -11.08 5.79
N VAL A 59 -1.08 -9.94 5.53
CA VAL A 59 0.35 -9.89 5.20
C VAL A 59 1.13 -10.40 6.42
N SER A 60 1.72 -11.59 6.29
CA SER A 60 2.57 -12.16 7.34
C SER A 60 4.01 -11.72 7.11
N ILE A 61 4.41 -10.62 7.75
CA ILE A 61 5.80 -10.16 7.74
C ILE A 61 6.56 -11.08 8.71
N ARG A 62 7.54 -11.84 8.20
CA ARG A 62 8.43 -12.69 9.01
C ARG A 62 9.79 -12.03 9.17
#